data_AF-D1QV40-F1
#
_entry.id   AF-D1QV40-F1
#
_cell.length_a   1.000
_cell.length_b   1.000
_cell.length_c   1.000
_cell.angle_alpha   90.00
_cell.angle_beta   90.00
_cell.angle_gamma   90.00
#
_symmetry.space_group_name_H-M   'P 1'
#
loop_
_entity.id
_entity.type
_entity.pdbx_description
1 polymer ?
#
loop_
_entity_poly.entity_id
_entity_poly.type
_entity_poly.pdbx_seq_one_letter_code
_entity_poly.pdbx_strand_id
1 'polypeptide(L)'
;MLKMFRKPYYMSDDNEHCRYFNLVITMLPGGKVWLHLNGIGRTAIVCDTLQAKEVHMELEDFDKDAFYTFKTLDNSCKLLLSDFEGAAENLEKHGVPLGLWDKYEEWYRYTTKIEFENKETKLGTHILYKFTNGDKYWDDDSIPKNIQTSCKYLAMDWQVKDSTYTGYFFFDEDEILRVYPKAFGNEGKLKGELVVKVSKYNNWFDIFLQVGDKKYKLEKTKIHVFRDTPQKKDDDEPFYCNYWDSDVEEYIGE
;
A
#
# COMPACT_ATOMS: atom_id res chain seq x y z
N MET A 1 6.10 7.99 -21.73
CA MET A 1 4.94 8.50 -20.96
C MET A 1 3.65 8.59 -21.79
N LEU A 2 3.53 9.43 -22.82
CA LEU A 2 2.27 9.58 -23.61
C LEU A 2 1.69 8.27 -24.17
N LYS A 3 2.53 7.32 -24.58
CA LYS A 3 2.09 5.99 -25.04
C LYS A 3 1.37 5.19 -23.94
N MET A 4 1.72 5.38 -22.66
CA MET A 4 1.11 4.65 -21.54
C MET A 4 -0.30 5.17 -21.25
N PHE A 5 -0.53 6.49 -21.29
CA PHE A 5 -1.88 7.07 -21.25
C PHE A 5 -2.78 6.56 -22.40
N ARG A 6 -2.17 6.27 -23.57
CA ARG A 6 -2.89 5.79 -24.75
C ARG A 6 -3.04 4.27 -24.83
N LYS A 7 -2.36 3.50 -23.98
CA LYS A 7 -2.51 2.05 -23.96
C LYS A 7 -3.56 1.71 -22.89
N PRO A 8 -4.69 1.11 -23.26
CA PRO A 8 -5.64 0.67 -22.25
C PRO A 8 -5.04 -0.47 -21.42
N TYR A 9 -5.48 -0.58 -20.18
CA TYR A 9 -5.29 -1.76 -19.35
C TYR A 9 -6.65 -2.37 -19.04
N TYR A 10 -6.68 -3.67 -18.81
CA TYR A 10 -7.89 -4.38 -18.40
C TYR A 10 -8.08 -4.22 -16.89
N MET A 11 -9.32 -4.03 -16.45
CA MET A 11 -9.69 -4.01 -15.04
C MET A 11 -10.67 -5.14 -14.79
N SER A 12 -10.25 -6.11 -13.97
CA SER A 12 -11.00 -7.34 -13.69
C SER A 12 -12.29 -7.09 -12.93
N ASP A 13 -12.29 -6.10 -12.04
CA ASP A 13 -13.42 -5.69 -11.19
C ASP A 13 -14.67 -5.33 -12.02
N ASP A 14 -14.52 -4.38 -12.96
CA ASP A 14 -15.63 -3.93 -13.83
C ASP A 14 -15.69 -4.66 -15.18
N ASN A 15 -14.75 -5.57 -15.47
CA ASN A 15 -14.60 -6.24 -16.77
C ASN A 15 -14.50 -5.24 -17.95
N GLU A 16 -13.75 -4.16 -17.75
CA GLU A 16 -13.61 -3.07 -18.72
C GLU A 16 -12.15 -2.74 -19.05
N HIS A 17 -11.97 -2.01 -20.16
CA HIS A 17 -10.67 -1.47 -20.55
C HIS A 17 -10.58 0.00 -20.16
N CYS A 18 -9.78 0.28 -19.13
CA CYS A 18 -9.54 1.62 -18.62
C CYS A 18 -8.26 2.22 -19.19
N ARG A 19 -8.07 3.51 -18.96
CA ARG A 19 -6.85 4.25 -19.31
C ARG A 19 -6.40 5.06 -18.10
N TYR A 20 -5.09 5.26 -18.01
CA TYR A 20 -4.56 6.30 -17.14
C TYR A 20 -5.07 7.66 -17.62
N PHE A 21 -5.42 8.53 -16.68
CA PHE A 21 -6.00 9.84 -16.99
C PHE A 21 -5.29 11.00 -16.28
N ASN A 22 -4.51 10.72 -15.22
CA ASN A 22 -3.70 11.72 -14.55
C ASN A 22 -2.30 11.21 -14.21
N LEU A 23 -1.41 12.18 -13.98
CA LEU A 23 -0.10 12.00 -13.38
C LEU A 23 -0.24 12.35 -11.90
N VAL A 24 0.33 11.54 -11.02
CA VAL A 24 0.51 11.87 -9.61
C VAL A 24 1.99 12.17 -9.40
N ILE A 25 2.27 13.30 -8.74
CA ILE A 25 3.62 13.73 -8.40
C ILE A 25 3.74 13.63 -6.89
N THR A 26 4.57 12.71 -6.41
CA THR A 26 4.88 12.60 -4.98
C THR A 26 6.17 13.36 -4.73
N MET A 27 6.08 14.44 -3.95
CA MET A 27 7.22 15.23 -3.53
C MET A 27 7.74 14.66 -2.21
N LEU A 28 8.98 14.19 -2.21
CA LEU A 28 9.58 13.50 -1.08
C LEU A 28 10.65 14.37 -0.40
N PRO A 29 10.94 14.11 0.87
CA PRO A 29 12.05 14.76 1.57
C PRO A 29 13.37 14.71 0.81
N GLY A 30 14.18 15.76 0.99
CA GLY A 30 15.44 15.93 0.24
C GLY A 30 15.24 16.29 -1.24
N GLY A 31 14.01 16.55 -1.68
CA GLY A 31 13.69 16.94 -3.05
C GLY A 31 13.59 15.77 -4.03
N LYS A 32 13.56 14.52 -3.55
CA LYS A 32 13.30 13.35 -4.40
C LYS A 32 11.85 13.43 -4.92
N VAL A 33 11.60 12.99 -6.15
CA VAL A 33 10.27 13.05 -6.77
C VAL A 33 9.94 11.71 -7.40
N TRP A 34 8.79 11.16 -7.04
CA TRP A 34 8.19 10.03 -7.73
C TRP A 34 7.06 10.50 -8.65
N LEU A 35 7.00 9.88 -9.82
CA LEU A 35 5.94 10.09 -10.80
C LEU A 35 5.17 8.80 -10.99
N HIS A 36 3.86 8.87 -10.82
CA HIS A 36 2.95 7.77 -11.11
C HIS A 36 1.96 8.14 -12.19
N LEU A 37 1.51 7.13 -12.91
CA LEU A 37 0.28 7.18 -13.69
C LEU A 37 -0.86 6.67 -12.82
N ASN A 38 -1.96 7.41 -12.74
CA ASN A 38 -3.14 6.98 -12.02
C ASN A 38 -4.34 6.84 -12.97
N GLY A 39 -5.12 5.81 -12.68
CA GLY A 39 -6.31 5.39 -13.40
C GLY A 39 -7.28 4.72 -12.43
N ILE A 40 -8.46 4.33 -12.92
CA ILE A 40 -9.43 3.59 -12.10
C ILE A 40 -8.80 2.26 -11.69
N GLY A 41 -8.76 1.99 -10.39
CA GLY A 41 -8.23 0.75 -9.85
C GLY A 41 -6.74 0.49 -10.10
N ARG A 42 -5.98 1.45 -10.65
CA ARG A 42 -4.57 1.25 -11.01
C ARG A 42 -3.72 2.49 -10.84
N THR A 43 -2.61 2.34 -10.12
CA THR A 43 -1.53 3.32 -9.99
C THR A 43 -0.22 2.59 -10.29
N ALA A 44 0.60 3.18 -11.15
CA ALA A 44 1.90 2.62 -11.51
C ALA A 44 2.97 3.70 -11.55
N ILE A 45 4.07 3.48 -10.82
CA ILE A 45 5.25 4.31 -10.83
C ILE A 45 5.92 4.22 -12.20
N VAL A 46 6.32 5.37 -12.73
CA VAL A 46 6.97 5.48 -14.04
C VAL A 46 8.31 6.21 -13.99
N CYS A 47 8.61 6.89 -12.88
CA CYS A 47 9.90 7.49 -12.62
C CYS A 47 10.07 7.70 -11.12
N ASP A 48 11.17 7.20 -10.55
CA ASP A 48 11.55 7.30 -9.13
C ASP A 48 12.90 7.98 -8.92
N THR A 49 13.55 8.43 -10.00
CA THR A 49 14.92 8.97 -10.00
C THR A 49 15.01 10.48 -10.09
N LEU A 50 13.87 11.19 -10.08
CA LEU A 50 13.88 12.64 -10.19
C LEU A 50 14.35 13.29 -8.89
N GLN A 51 15.19 14.32 -9.06
CA GLN A 51 15.72 15.13 -7.98
C GLN A 51 15.44 16.60 -8.29
N ALA A 52 14.69 17.25 -7.41
CA ALA A 52 14.47 18.68 -7.45
C ALA A 52 15.77 19.43 -7.14
N LYS A 53 15.89 20.63 -7.72
CA LYS A 53 16.94 21.57 -7.35
C LYS A 53 16.35 22.57 -6.38
N GLU A 54 17.05 22.78 -5.28
CA GLU A 54 16.69 23.80 -4.33
C GLU A 54 16.76 25.18 -5.00
N VAL A 55 15.70 25.98 -4.78
CA VAL A 55 15.61 27.36 -5.22
C VAL A 55 15.30 28.18 -3.98
N HIS A 56 16.07 29.25 -3.79
CA HIS A 56 15.82 30.20 -2.70
C HIS A 56 14.94 31.31 -3.25
N MET A 57 13.79 31.51 -2.62
CA MET A 57 12.86 32.59 -2.95
C MET A 57 12.10 33.02 -1.70
N GLU A 58 11.66 34.28 -1.67
CA GLU A 58 10.83 34.78 -0.57
C GLU A 58 9.45 34.11 -0.58
N LEU A 59 8.86 33.91 0.60
CA LEU A 59 7.53 33.29 0.70
C LEU A 59 6.48 34.08 -0.10
N GLU A 60 6.56 35.41 -0.12
CA GLU A 60 5.66 36.27 -0.90
C GLU A 60 5.78 36.04 -2.42
N ASP A 61 6.98 35.67 -2.91
CA ASP A 61 7.19 35.35 -4.32
C ASP A 61 6.69 33.94 -4.67
N PHE A 62 6.74 33.00 -3.72
CA PHE A 62 6.27 31.62 -3.88
C PHE A 62 4.74 31.51 -3.77
N ASP A 63 4.18 32.07 -2.69
CA ASP A 63 2.77 32.03 -2.36
C ASP A 63 2.37 33.27 -1.54
N LYS A 64 1.76 34.24 -2.24
CA LYS A 64 1.30 35.50 -1.65
C LYS A 64 0.25 35.28 -0.57
N ASP A 65 -0.65 34.33 -0.75
CA ASP A 65 -1.74 34.09 0.20
C ASP A 65 -1.21 33.46 1.49
N ALA A 66 -0.27 32.52 1.36
CA ALA A 66 0.47 31.98 2.51
C ALA A 66 1.26 33.09 3.23
N PHE A 67 1.93 33.98 2.50
CA PHE A 67 2.61 35.13 3.10
C PHE A 67 1.64 36.06 3.84
N TYR A 68 0.50 36.43 3.24
CA TYR A 68 -0.47 37.30 3.90
C TYR A 68 -0.99 36.69 5.21
N THR A 69 -1.18 35.38 5.22
CA THR A 69 -1.71 34.62 6.36
C THR A 69 -0.65 34.39 7.45
N PHE A 70 0.55 33.92 7.09
CA PHE A 70 1.55 33.42 8.05
C PHE A 70 2.78 34.31 8.21
N LYS A 71 3.01 35.26 7.28
CA LYS A 71 4.17 36.17 7.19
C LYS A 71 5.53 35.51 6.92
N THR A 72 5.79 34.32 7.42
CA THR A 72 7.06 33.61 7.23
C THR A 72 6.84 32.13 6.95
N LEU A 73 7.80 31.50 6.28
CA LEU A 73 7.76 30.05 6.01
C LEU A 73 7.71 29.26 7.33
N ASP A 74 8.49 29.64 8.33
CA ASP A 74 8.50 29.00 9.65
C ASP A 74 7.13 29.01 10.33
N ASN A 75 6.38 30.12 10.23
CA ASN A 75 5.04 30.21 10.80
C ASN A 75 4.06 29.33 10.03
N SER A 76 4.17 29.27 8.70
CA SER A 76 3.37 28.36 7.87
C SER A 76 3.63 26.90 8.27
N CYS A 77 4.90 26.50 8.38
CA CYS A 77 5.28 25.14 8.76
C CYS A 77 4.81 24.77 10.17
N LYS A 78 4.94 25.68 11.15
CA LYS A 78 4.47 25.45 12.52
C LYS A 78 2.96 25.23 12.59
N LEU A 79 2.18 25.99 11.81
CA LEU A 79 0.73 25.79 11.78
C LEU A 79 0.37 24.44 11.13
N LEU A 80 0.96 24.12 9.98
CA LEU A 80 0.69 22.84 9.29
C LEU A 80 1.07 21.64 10.16
N LEU A 81 2.18 21.72 10.90
CA LEU A 81 2.56 20.68 11.86
C LEU A 81 1.60 20.59 13.04
N SER A 82 0.92 21.68 13.42
CA SER A 82 -0.03 21.67 14.53
C SER A 82 -1.35 20.95 14.22
N ASP A 83 -1.65 20.70 12.95
CA ASP A 83 -2.78 19.86 12.54
C ASP A 83 -2.59 18.39 12.94
N PHE A 84 -1.34 17.99 13.25
CA PHE A 84 -0.97 16.63 13.62
C PHE A 84 -0.37 16.59 15.03
N GLU A 85 -1.12 16.05 15.98
CA GLU A 85 -0.68 15.97 17.39
C GLU A 85 0.67 15.24 17.51
N GLY A 86 1.64 15.88 18.17
CA GLY A 86 2.98 15.33 18.38
C GLY A 86 3.93 15.41 17.19
N ALA A 87 3.50 15.92 16.02
CA ALA A 87 4.34 15.95 14.82
C ALA A 87 5.56 16.87 14.97
N ALA A 88 5.40 18.03 15.63
CA ALA A 88 6.50 18.96 15.86
C ALA A 88 7.56 18.37 16.80
N GLU A 89 7.15 17.77 17.92
CA GLU A 89 8.03 17.11 18.87
C GLU A 89 8.72 15.89 18.25
N ASN A 90 8.00 15.12 17.44
CA ASN A 90 8.56 13.98 16.72
C ASN A 90 9.62 14.43 15.70
N LEU A 91 9.32 15.49 14.93
CA LEU A 91 10.26 16.07 13.98
C LEU A 91 11.50 16.63 14.67
N GLU A 92 11.36 17.32 15.81
CA GLU A 92 12.48 17.83 16.59
C GLU A 92 13.38 16.69 17.11
N LYS A 93 12.76 15.61 17.60
CA LYS A 93 13.47 14.49 18.21
C LYS A 93 14.12 13.54 17.19
N HIS A 94 13.45 13.29 16.07
CA HIS A 94 13.83 12.24 15.12
C HIS A 94 14.29 12.78 13.76
N GLY A 95 14.01 14.05 13.47
CA GLY A 95 14.30 14.66 12.17
C GLY A 95 13.43 14.10 11.05
N VAL A 96 13.68 14.57 9.83
CA VAL A 96 13.01 14.06 8.63
C VAL A 96 13.63 12.72 8.22
N PRO A 97 12.85 11.64 8.00
CA PRO A 97 13.38 10.32 7.70
C PRO A 97 13.79 10.20 6.22
N LEU A 98 14.87 10.87 5.82
CA LEU A 98 15.33 10.98 4.42
C LEU A 98 15.51 9.62 3.70
N GLY A 99 15.89 8.56 4.42
CA GLY A 99 16.12 7.22 3.85
C GLY A 99 14.90 6.28 3.87
N LEU A 100 13.72 6.75 4.29
CA LEU A 100 12.54 5.90 4.37
C LEU A 100 12.04 5.48 2.99
N TRP A 101 11.92 6.44 2.07
CA TRP A 101 11.45 6.17 0.70
C TRP A 101 12.39 5.29 -0.11
N ASP A 102 13.69 5.29 0.20
CA ASP A 102 14.65 4.35 -0.38
C ASP A 102 14.32 2.90 0.01
N LYS A 103 13.75 2.67 1.20
CA LYS A 103 13.26 1.35 1.61
C LYS A 103 11.93 1.00 0.95
N TYR A 104 11.06 1.99 0.79
CA TYR A 104 9.76 1.80 0.13
C TYR A 104 9.89 1.42 -1.35
N GLU A 105 10.93 1.90 -2.03
CA GLU A 105 11.21 1.55 -3.43
C GLU A 105 12.02 0.27 -3.62
N GLU A 106 12.37 -0.46 -2.55
CA GLU A 106 13.06 -1.74 -2.69
C GLU A 106 12.17 -2.77 -3.39
N TRP A 107 12.68 -3.32 -4.49
CA TRP A 107 11.98 -4.31 -5.32
C TRP A 107 12.37 -5.74 -4.96
N TYR A 108 11.37 -6.61 -4.84
CA TYR A 108 11.53 -8.03 -4.50
C TYR A 108 10.85 -8.91 -5.53
N ARG A 109 11.44 -10.08 -5.80
CA ARG A 109 10.91 -11.05 -6.77
C ARG A 109 9.96 -12.03 -6.11
N TYR A 110 8.68 -11.69 -6.02
CA TYR A 110 7.69 -12.58 -5.44
C TYR A 110 6.33 -12.46 -6.10
N THR A 111 5.51 -13.49 -5.91
CA THR A 111 4.09 -13.52 -6.23
C THR A 111 3.27 -13.76 -4.97
N THR A 112 1.97 -13.47 -5.00
CA THR A 112 1.08 -13.80 -3.87
C THR A 112 0.46 -15.18 -4.09
N LYS A 113 0.34 -15.96 -3.01
CA LYS A 113 -0.31 -17.28 -3.00
C LYS A 113 -1.34 -17.33 -1.89
N ILE A 114 -2.61 -17.52 -2.26
CA ILE A 114 -3.72 -17.62 -1.32
C ILE A 114 -4.11 -19.10 -1.20
N GLU A 115 -4.13 -19.63 0.02
CA GLU A 115 -4.47 -21.02 0.30
C GLU A 115 -5.63 -21.10 1.31
N PHE A 116 -6.61 -21.96 1.04
CA PHE A 116 -7.74 -22.19 1.93
C PHE A 116 -7.65 -23.59 2.53
N GLU A 117 -7.79 -23.71 3.85
CA GLU A 117 -7.89 -25.01 4.52
C GLU A 117 -9.19 -25.73 4.11
N ASN A 118 -10.28 -24.97 3.92
CA ASN A 118 -11.52 -25.49 3.36
C ASN A 118 -11.41 -25.59 1.82
N LYS A 119 -11.43 -26.82 1.31
CA LYS A 119 -11.30 -27.12 -0.13
C LYS A 119 -12.51 -26.72 -0.97
N GLU A 120 -13.66 -26.46 -0.34
CA GLU A 120 -14.86 -25.96 -1.02
C GLU A 120 -14.81 -24.44 -1.24
N THR A 121 -13.84 -23.74 -0.65
CA THR A 121 -13.69 -22.30 -0.78
C THR A 121 -13.27 -21.93 -2.20
N LYS A 122 -13.94 -20.91 -2.75
CA LYS A 122 -13.60 -20.33 -4.05
C LYS A 122 -13.07 -18.92 -3.84
N LEU A 123 -11.86 -18.65 -4.33
CA LEU A 123 -11.33 -17.30 -4.37
C LEU A 123 -12.18 -16.45 -5.31
N GLY A 124 -12.54 -15.26 -4.86
CA GLY A 124 -13.20 -14.25 -5.68
C GLY A 124 -12.26 -13.65 -6.72
N THR A 125 -12.82 -12.90 -7.64
CA THR A 125 -12.07 -12.19 -8.70
C THR A 125 -11.57 -10.82 -8.25
N HIS A 126 -12.09 -10.31 -7.13
CA HIS A 126 -11.75 -9.02 -6.56
C HIS A 126 -10.59 -9.20 -5.58
N ILE A 127 -9.38 -8.94 -6.07
CA ILE A 127 -8.18 -8.92 -5.23
C ILE A 127 -7.46 -7.60 -5.50
N LEU A 128 -7.32 -6.76 -4.49
CA LEU A 128 -6.67 -5.46 -4.58
C LEU A 128 -5.35 -5.48 -3.82
N TYR A 129 -4.29 -5.01 -4.47
CA TYR A 129 -2.99 -4.80 -3.86
C TYR A 129 -2.65 -3.31 -3.78
N LYS A 130 -2.02 -2.90 -2.69
CA LYS A 130 -1.26 -1.64 -2.61
C LYS A 130 0.16 -1.92 -2.10
N PHE A 131 1.13 -1.19 -2.62
CA PHE A 131 2.55 -1.37 -2.34
C PHE A 131 3.18 -0.13 -1.73
N THR A 132 4.35 -0.30 -1.11
CA THR A 132 5.10 0.78 -0.44
C THR A 132 5.55 1.89 -1.39
N ASN A 133 5.78 1.60 -2.67
CA ASN A 133 6.13 2.61 -3.67
C ASN A 133 4.93 3.42 -4.19
N GLY A 134 3.72 3.19 -3.67
CA GLY A 134 2.49 3.83 -4.14
C GLY A 134 1.80 3.14 -5.33
N ASP A 135 2.36 2.03 -5.84
CA ASP A 135 1.66 1.20 -6.81
C ASP A 135 0.41 0.60 -6.18
N LYS A 136 -0.64 0.50 -7.00
CA LYS A 136 -1.86 -0.23 -6.65
C LYS A 136 -2.44 -0.87 -7.88
N TYR A 137 -3.04 -2.05 -7.73
CA TYR A 137 -3.80 -2.67 -8.80
C TYR A 137 -4.78 -3.71 -8.30
N TRP A 138 -5.86 -3.89 -9.05
CA TRP A 138 -6.65 -5.12 -9.03
C TRP A 138 -5.89 -6.25 -9.71
N ASP A 139 -6.01 -7.46 -9.17
CA ASP A 139 -5.36 -8.63 -9.73
C ASP A 139 -5.94 -8.95 -11.11
N ASP A 140 -5.09 -8.83 -12.12
CA ASP A 140 -5.44 -9.14 -13.51
C ASP A 140 -4.20 -9.64 -14.28
N ASP A 141 -4.41 -10.35 -15.40
CA ASP A 141 -3.34 -10.98 -16.18
C ASP A 141 -2.46 -9.98 -16.96
N SER A 142 -2.84 -8.70 -17.02
CA SER A 142 -2.08 -7.66 -17.70
C SER A 142 -0.91 -7.10 -16.86
N ILE A 143 -0.76 -7.55 -15.62
CA ILE A 143 0.22 -7.00 -14.67
C ILE A 143 1.38 -7.99 -14.49
N PRO A 144 2.64 -7.55 -14.67
CA PRO A 144 3.79 -8.35 -14.27
C PRO A 144 3.84 -8.50 -12.75
N LYS A 145 3.43 -9.67 -12.25
CA LYS A 145 3.35 -9.94 -10.79
C LYS A 145 4.64 -10.51 -10.21
N ASN A 146 5.75 -10.51 -10.94
CA ASN A 146 6.98 -11.23 -10.55
C ASN A 146 8.06 -10.35 -9.91
N ILE A 147 7.88 -9.04 -9.89
CA ILE A 147 8.72 -8.09 -9.18
C ILE A 147 7.86 -6.92 -8.68
N GLN A 148 7.87 -6.69 -7.38
CA GLN A 148 7.01 -5.74 -6.68
C GLN A 148 7.77 -5.20 -5.46
N THR A 149 7.45 -4.00 -4.98
CA THR A 149 7.92 -3.59 -3.65
C THR A 149 7.09 -4.27 -2.57
N SER A 150 7.34 -4.02 -1.29
CA SER A 150 6.61 -4.69 -0.22
C SER A 150 5.10 -4.42 -0.30
N CYS A 151 4.28 -5.47 -0.20
CA CYS A 151 2.83 -5.34 -0.10
C CYS A 151 2.48 -4.72 1.25
N LYS A 152 1.80 -3.57 1.24
CA LYS A 152 1.33 -2.89 2.46
C LYS A 152 -0.15 -3.11 2.74
N TYR A 153 -0.91 -3.45 1.71
CA TYR A 153 -2.32 -3.74 1.82
C TYR A 153 -2.77 -4.78 0.79
N LEU A 154 -3.57 -5.72 1.26
CA LEU A 154 -4.26 -6.71 0.44
C LEU A 154 -5.74 -6.68 0.82
N ALA A 155 -6.62 -6.62 -0.17
CA ALA A 155 -8.02 -6.96 -0.01
C ALA A 155 -8.37 -8.11 -0.95
N MET A 156 -9.21 -9.03 -0.49
CA MET A 156 -9.67 -10.14 -1.32
C MET A 156 -11.04 -10.66 -0.88
N ASP A 157 -11.80 -11.14 -1.85
CA ASP A 157 -13.05 -11.84 -1.60
C ASP A 157 -12.88 -13.35 -1.72
N TRP A 158 -13.67 -14.11 -0.96
CA TRP A 158 -13.81 -15.56 -1.16
C TRP A 158 -15.21 -16.06 -0.78
N GLN A 159 -15.64 -17.13 -1.40
CA GLN A 159 -16.96 -17.73 -1.20
C GLN A 159 -16.86 -19.09 -0.56
N VAL A 160 -17.72 -19.33 0.43
CA VAL A 160 -17.92 -20.63 1.06
C VAL A 160 -19.41 -20.93 1.07
N LYS A 161 -19.83 -21.92 0.29
CA LYS A 161 -21.26 -22.24 0.07
C LYS A 161 -22.01 -20.98 -0.40
N ASP A 162 -23.01 -20.54 0.36
CA ASP A 162 -23.85 -19.39 0.03
C ASP A 162 -23.38 -18.09 0.71
N SER A 163 -22.22 -18.09 1.38
CA SER A 163 -21.65 -16.92 2.03
C SER A 163 -20.46 -16.36 1.26
N THR A 164 -20.41 -15.04 1.14
CA THR A 164 -19.26 -14.31 0.62
C THR A 164 -18.54 -13.63 1.79
N TYR A 165 -17.21 -13.67 1.75
CA TYR A 165 -16.35 -13.01 2.72
C TYR A 165 -15.49 -12.00 2.00
N THR A 166 -15.33 -10.82 2.61
CA THR A 166 -14.41 -9.78 2.14
C THR A 166 -13.40 -9.51 3.23
N GLY A 167 -12.14 -9.81 2.97
CA GLY A 167 -11.05 -9.63 3.93
C GLY A 167 -10.14 -8.46 3.56
N TYR A 168 -9.76 -7.70 4.57
CA TYR A 168 -8.85 -6.56 4.48
C TYR A 168 -7.64 -6.82 5.38
N PHE A 169 -6.45 -6.74 4.80
CA PHE A 169 -5.17 -7.08 5.43
C PHE A 169 -4.26 -5.86 5.35
N PHE A 170 -3.98 -5.26 6.51
CA PHE A 170 -3.10 -4.10 6.67
C PHE A 170 -1.79 -4.56 7.28
N PHE A 171 -0.71 -4.53 6.50
CA PHE A 171 0.59 -4.99 6.93
C PHE A 171 1.28 -3.89 7.74
N ASP A 172 1.88 -4.25 8.88
CA ASP A 172 2.64 -3.33 9.74
C ASP A 172 3.90 -2.83 9.02
N GLU A 173 4.07 -1.51 8.96
CA GLU A 173 5.16 -0.85 8.24
C GLU A 173 6.54 -1.35 8.71
N ASP A 174 6.81 -1.23 10.01
CA ASP A 174 8.07 -1.64 10.61
C ASP A 174 8.37 -3.13 10.38
N GLU A 175 7.34 -3.98 10.46
CA GLU A 175 7.46 -5.40 10.19
C GLU A 175 7.85 -5.66 8.75
N ILE A 176 7.15 -5.10 7.76
CA ILE A 176 7.45 -5.40 6.37
C ILE A 176 8.78 -4.80 5.92
N LEU A 177 9.14 -3.59 6.36
CA LEU A 177 10.44 -2.97 6.05
C LEU A 177 11.61 -3.75 6.67
N ARG A 178 11.37 -4.53 7.71
CA ARG A 178 12.38 -5.41 8.31
C ARG A 178 12.38 -6.81 7.69
N VAL A 179 11.20 -7.37 7.40
CA VAL A 179 11.04 -8.78 7.03
C VAL A 179 11.34 -9.01 5.55
N TYR A 180 10.92 -8.13 4.64
CA TYR A 180 11.17 -8.29 3.21
C TYR A 180 12.68 -8.32 2.86
N PRO A 181 13.51 -7.33 3.26
CA PRO A 181 14.96 -7.39 3.00
C PRO A 181 15.61 -8.64 3.59
N LYS A 182 15.17 -9.04 4.80
CA LYS A 182 15.68 -10.23 5.49
C LYS A 182 15.29 -11.53 4.77
N ALA A 183 14.12 -11.59 4.16
CA ALA A 183 13.60 -12.77 3.46
C ALA A 183 14.27 -12.97 2.10
N PHE A 184 14.34 -11.90 1.30
CA PHE A 184 14.82 -11.97 -0.08
C PHE A 184 16.35 -11.79 -0.21
N GLY A 185 17.02 -11.38 0.88
CA GLY A 185 18.45 -11.16 0.93
C GLY A 185 18.88 -9.91 0.16
N ASN A 186 20.18 -9.61 0.22
CA ASN A 186 20.75 -8.44 -0.47
C ASN A 186 20.44 -8.51 -1.97
N GLU A 187 20.02 -7.38 -2.54
CA GLU A 187 19.64 -7.17 -3.94
C GLU A 187 18.31 -7.80 -4.41
N GLY A 188 17.46 -8.33 -3.52
CA GLY A 188 16.11 -8.79 -3.88
C GLY A 188 16.09 -9.93 -4.93
N LYS A 189 17.20 -10.65 -5.08
CA LYS A 189 17.42 -11.61 -6.17
C LYS A 189 16.70 -12.94 -5.97
N LEU A 190 16.45 -13.33 -4.73
CA LEU A 190 15.76 -14.59 -4.42
C LEU A 190 14.29 -14.50 -4.85
N LYS A 191 13.77 -15.61 -5.37
CA LYS A 191 12.34 -15.72 -5.68
C LYS A 191 11.59 -16.26 -4.47
N GLY A 192 10.40 -15.75 -4.23
CA GLY A 192 9.55 -16.22 -3.15
C GLY A 192 8.08 -15.99 -3.38
N GLU A 193 7.30 -16.22 -2.34
CA GLU A 193 5.85 -16.04 -2.33
C GLU A 193 5.42 -15.29 -1.06
N LEU A 194 4.50 -14.34 -1.20
CA LEU A 194 3.69 -13.87 -0.07
C LEU A 194 2.53 -14.84 0.08
N VAL A 195 2.55 -15.67 1.11
CA VAL A 195 1.55 -16.71 1.36
C VAL A 195 0.52 -16.20 2.37
N VAL A 196 -0.76 -16.27 2.01
CA VAL A 196 -1.89 -15.99 2.90
C VAL A 196 -2.70 -17.27 3.03
N LYS A 197 -2.69 -17.87 4.22
CA LYS A 197 -3.50 -19.05 4.51
C LYS A 197 -4.73 -18.65 5.30
N VAL A 198 -5.89 -19.12 4.87
CA VAL A 198 -7.17 -18.88 5.53
C VAL A 198 -7.66 -20.20 6.14
N SER A 199 -7.98 -20.18 7.45
CA SER A 199 -8.50 -21.35 8.16
C SER A 199 -9.87 -21.75 7.62
N LYS A 200 -10.28 -23.00 7.89
CA LYS A 200 -11.61 -23.50 7.48
C LYS A 200 -12.78 -22.75 8.12
N TYR A 201 -12.51 -21.94 9.15
CA TYR A 201 -13.48 -21.12 9.87
C TYR A 201 -13.51 -19.66 9.40
N ASN A 202 -12.63 -19.28 8.44
CA ASN A 202 -12.52 -17.94 7.88
C ASN A 202 -12.18 -16.81 8.87
N ASN A 203 -11.65 -17.16 10.05
CA ASN A 203 -11.35 -16.23 11.15
C ASN A 203 -9.94 -16.42 11.75
N TRP A 204 -9.07 -17.15 11.05
CA TRP A 204 -7.68 -17.32 11.45
C TRP A 204 -6.80 -17.37 10.21
N PHE A 205 -5.66 -16.69 10.30
CA PHE A 205 -4.78 -16.42 9.17
C PHE A 205 -3.33 -16.73 9.53
N ASP A 206 -2.62 -17.42 8.63
CA ASP A 206 -1.17 -17.61 8.70
C ASP A 206 -0.55 -16.92 7.49
N ILE A 207 0.18 -15.84 7.74
CA ILE A 207 0.71 -14.95 6.71
C ILE A 207 2.23 -14.90 6.82
N PHE A 208 2.92 -15.22 5.73
CA PHE A 208 4.38 -15.27 5.72
C PHE A 208 4.95 -15.11 4.31
N LEU A 209 6.20 -14.67 4.25
CA LEU A 209 7.03 -14.77 3.05
C LEU A 209 7.69 -16.15 3.02
N GLN A 210 7.55 -16.88 1.92
CA GLN A 210 8.23 -18.14 1.65
C GLN A 210 9.37 -17.88 0.66
N VAL A 211 10.61 -18.10 1.07
CA VAL A 211 11.80 -17.95 0.21
C VAL A 211 12.66 -19.21 0.34
N GLY A 212 12.73 -20.01 -0.73
CA GLY A 212 13.27 -21.37 -0.64
C GLY A 212 12.51 -22.19 0.40
N ASP A 213 13.22 -22.84 1.32
CA ASP A 213 12.63 -23.62 2.41
C ASP A 213 12.29 -22.79 3.67
N LYS A 214 12.59 -21.48 3.67
CA LYS A 214 12.41 -20.62 4.84
C LYS A 214 11.09 -19.87 4.82
N LYS A 215 10.47 -19.76 6.00
CA LYS A 215 9.27 -18.96 6.26
C LYS A 215 9.59 -17.77 7.14
N TYR A 216 9.11 -16.61 6.76
CA TYR A 216 9.25 -15.36 7.50
C TYR A 216 7.84 -14.84 7.80
N LYS A 217 7.37 -15.04 9.03
CA LYS A 217 6.03 -14.67 9.44
C LYS A 217 5.84 -13.16 9.50
N LEU A 218 4.61 -12.73 9.19
CA LEU A 218 4.11 -11.37 9.35
C LEU A 218 3.03 -11.43 10.45
N GLU A 219 3.44 -11.21 11.69
CA GLU A 219 2.63 -11.46 12.90
C GLU A 219 1.82 -10.24 13.33
N LYS A 220 2.17 -9.04 12.84
CA LYS A 220 1.53 -7.78 13.21
C LYS A 220 0.46 -7.30 12.22
N THR A 221 0.11 -8.13 11.23
CA THR A 221 -0.91 -7.76 10.24
C THR A 221 -2.25 -7.52 10.93
N LYS A 222 -2.81 -6.32 10.77
CA LYS A 222 -4.17 -5.98 11.21
C LYS A 222 -5.15 -6.50 10.16
N ILE A 223 -6.16 -7.24 10.58
CA ILE A 223 -7.08 -7.96 9.68
C ILE A 223 -8.51 -7.75 10.17
N HIS A 224 -9.39 -7.39 9.25
CA HIS A 224 -10.82 -7.53 9.46
C HIS A 224 -11.50 -8.19 8.25
N VAL A 225 -12.60 -8.88 8.50
CA VAL A 225 -13.35 -9.65 7.50
C VAL A 225 -14.82 -9.40 7.69
N PHE A 226 -15.51 -9.04 6.61
CA PHE A 226 -16.97 -9.00 6.56
C PHE A 226 -17.52 -10.29 5.98
N ARG A 227 -18.76 -10.63 6.32
CA ARG A 227 -19.44 -11.82 5.81
C ARG A 227 -20.86 -11.49 5.40
N ASP A 228 -21.11 -11.64 4.11
CA ASP A 228 -22.45 -11.54 3.52
C ASP A 228 -23.10 -12.92 3.42
N THR A 229 -24.35 -13.00 3.86
CA THR A 229 -25.18 -14.20 3.73
C THR A 229 -26.46 -13.90 2.94
N PRO A 230 -27.14 -14.92 2.38
CA PRO A 230 -28.35 -14.71 1.59
C PRO A 230 -29.49 -14.03 2.37
N GLN A 231 -29.46 -14.10 3.70
CA GLN A 231 -30.46 -13.45 4.56
C GLN A 231 -30.23 -11.93 4.73
N LYS A 232 -29.18 -11.34 4.12
CA LYS A 232 -28.85 -9.90 4.12
C LYS A 232 -29.26 -9.21 5.42
N LYS A 233 -28.59 -9.57 6.51
CA LYS A 233 -28.47 -8.64 7.63
C LYS A 233 -27.30 -7.76 7.27
N ASP A 234 -27.57 -6.49 7.01
CA ASP A 234 -26.52 -5.47 6.99
C ASP A 234 -25.93 -5.44 8.41
N ASP A 235 -24.89 -6.24 8.65
CA ASP A 235 -24.07 -6.12 9.85
C ASP A 235 -22.92 -5.18 9.48
N ASP A 236 -22.93 -3.98 10.05
CA ASP A 236 -21.82 -3.04 9.99
C ASP A 236 -20.59 -3.57 10.75
N GLU A 237 -20.76 -4.65 11.54
CA GLU A 237 -19.69 -5.26 12.33
C GLU A 237 -18.93 -6.35 11.55
N PRO A 238 -17.58 -6.34 11.59
CA PRO A 238 -16.78 -7.41 11.01
C PRO A 238 -17.11 -8.79 11.60
N PHE A 239 -17.24 -9.80 10.75
CA PHE A 239 -17.26 -11.22 11.14
C PHE A 239 -16.00 -11.63 11.91
N TYR A 240 -14.86 -11.02 11.57
CA TYR A 240 -13.61 -11.17 12.29
C TYR A 240 -12.86 -9.83 12.28
N CYS A 241 -12.24 -9.48 13.40
CA CYS A 241 -11.25 -8.42 13.47
C CYS A 241 -10.24 -8.78 14.57
N ASN A 242 -8.95 -8.58 14.34
CA ASN A 242 -7.89 -8.85 15.33
C ASN A 242 -7.37 -7.60 16.05
N TYR A 243 -8.02 -6.46 15.86
CA TYR A 243 -7.51 -5.16 16.29
C TYR A 243 -8.62 -4.21 16.80
N TRP A 244 -9.71 -4.74 17.35
CA TRP A 244 -10.92 -4.01 17.80
C TRP A 244 -10.65 -2.74 18.62
N ASP A 245 -9.61 -2.74 19.44
CA ASP A 245 -9.27 -1.64 20.35
C ASP A 245 -8.20 -0.68 19.77
N SER A 246 -7.98 -0.69 18.45
CA SER A 246 -6.96 0.13 17.78
C SER A 246 -7.36 0.50 16.36
N ASP A 247 -6.74 1.54 15.81
CA ASP A 247 -6.95 1.96 14.42
C ASP A 247 -5.92 1.31 13.48
N VAL A 248 -6.22 1.32 12.17
CA VAL A 248 -5.19 1.06 11.15
C VAL A 248 -4.30 2.29 11.07
N GLU A 249 -2.99 2.08 11.22
CA GLU A 249 -2.01 3.15 11.09
C GLU A 249 -1.66 3.33 9.61
N GLU A 250 -1.71 4.58 9.15
CA GLU A 250 -1.17 4.95 7.85
C GLU A 250 0.35 4.90 7.90
N TYR A 251 0.95 4.62 6.74
CA TYR A 251 2.41 4.59 6.63
C TYR A 251 2.93 6.02 6.72
N ILE A 252 4.13 6.21 7.27
CA ILE A 252 4.72 7.55 7.43
C ILE A 252 4.80 8.33 6.10
N GLY A 253 4.91 7.64 4.95
CA GLY A 253 4.94 8.28 3.64
C GLY A 253 3.61 8.33 2.86
N GLU A 254 2.46 8.16 3.52
CA GLU A 254 1.13 8.40 2.94
C GLU A 254 0.51 9.75 3.34
#